data_AF-A0A246SHP5-F1
#
_entry.id   AF-A0A246SHP5-F1
#
_cell.length_a   1.000
_cell.length_b   1.000
_cell.length_c   1.000
_cell.angle_alpha   90.00
_cell.angle_beta   90.00
_cell.angle_gamma   90.00
#
_symmetry.space_group_name_H-M   'P 1'
#
loop_
_entity.id
_entity.type
_entity.pdbx_description
1 polymer ?
#
loop_
_entity_poly.entity_id
_entity_poly.type
_entity_poly.pdbx_seq_one_letter_code
_entity_poly.pdbx_strand_id
1 'polypeptide(L)'
;MASCSIDDAIRELVPVLSRAPAGAVSGEWTATTMQAGHSSSTGGYRDAAGKQVPDDSRDPLRAIGAVVEKLDAASSERFNRVVVRWRKPALPFMRAQVTIETSFDPSIVPRGPDDPIYERAASARRAFWQGRGSVREGFAAERASANSYAQTKWFGPHRHILAIDAPGRMILATDGLSTPWAGISEPENGVECELFMEFGAATLVATTIGDWGNLLINLGDLVADGHRIARDVEKHGAVLFCRLTEDYAPLTRIVLSRDPGRIDGMPFGSVPLIRATAIAEAEIDGSDPGEDWGATAARLALAKRGIEL
;
A
#
# COMPACT_ATOMS: atom_id res chain seq x y z
N MET A 1 -18.14 -30.95 -12.03
CA MET A 1 -17.11 -30.98 -10.96
C MET A 1 -17.82 -31.33 -9.66
N ALA A 2 -17.28 -32.24 -8.84
CA ALA A 2 -17.93 -32.66 -7.61
C ALA A 2 -17.98 -31.48 -6.61
N SER A 3 -19.14 -31.22 -6.02
CA SER A 3 -19.32 -30.23 -4.96
C SER A 3 -18.55 -30.66 -3.71
N CYS A 4 -17.63 -29.83 -3.22
CA CYS A 4 -16.91 -30.07 -1.97
C CYS A 4 -17.75 -29.61 -0.78
N SER A 5 -18.13 -30.54 0.11
CA SER A 5 -18.81 -30.21 1.37
C SER A 5 -17.81 -29.96 2.50
N ILE A 6 -18.27 -29.39 3.62
CA ILE A 6 -17.47 -29.28 4.86
C ILE A 6 -16.96 -30.65 5.33
N ASP A 7 -17.74 -31.72 5.19
CA ASP A 7 -17.31 -33.07 5.57
C ASP A 7 -16.25 -33.65 4.63
N ASP A 8 -16.25 -33.28 3.35
CA ASP A 8 -15.16 -33.61 2.42
C ASP A 8 -13.88 -32.86 2.81
N ALA A 9 -14.00 -31.57 3.06
CA ALA A 9 -12.91 -30.71 3.51
C ALA A 9 -12.28 -31.21 4.82
N ILE A 10 -13.09 -31.60 5.81
CA ILE A 10 -12.62 -32.22 7.06
C ILE A 10 -11.85 -33.51 6.76
N ARG A 11 -12.37 -34.39 5.90
CA ARG A 11 -11.69 -35.64 5.53
C ARG A 11 -10.33 -35.39 4.86
N GLU A 12 -10.21 -34.35 4.04
CA GLU A 12 -8.94 -33.96 3.41
C GLU A 12 -7.94 -33.38 4.43
N LEU A 13 -8.38 -32.58 5.39
CA LEU A 13 -7.50 -31.91 6.36
C LEU A 13 -7.02 -32.82 7.50
N VAL A 14 -7.86 -33.74 7.99
CA VAL A 14 -7.52 -34.64 9.10
C VAL A 14 -6.13 -35.31 8.96
N PRO A 15 -5.75 -35.94 7.84
CA PRO A 15 -4.44 -36.60 7.73
C PRO A 15 -3.27 -35.61 7.73
N VAL A 16 -3.46 -34.38 7.25
CA VAL A 16 -2.41 -33.35 7.24
C VAL A 16 -2.24 -32.78 8.65
N LEU A 17 -3.34 -32.34 9.28
CA LEU A 17 -3.32 -31.72 10.60
C LEU A 17 -2.96 -32.71 11.72
N SER A 18 -3.15 -34.01 11.48
CA SER A 18 -2.75 -35.05 12.45
C SER A 18 -1.26 -35.38 12.41
N ARG A 19 -0.48 -34.82 11.48
CA ARG A 19 1.00 -34.83 11.51
C ARG A 19 1.55 -33.71 12.41
N ALA A 20 0.81 -33.39 13.47
CA ALA A 20 1.15 -32.31 14.39
C ALA A 20 2.52 -32.55 15.05
N PRO A 21 3.27 -31.48 15.33
CA PRO A 21 4.55 -31.57 16.03
C PRO A 21 4.39 -32.14 17.45
N ALA A 22 5.47 -32.71 17.98
CA ALA A 22 5.48 -33.25 19.33
C ALA A 22 5.09 -32.18 20.37
N GLY A 23 4.22 -32.54 21.31
CA GLY A 23 3.70 -31.63 22.33
C GLY A 23 2.44 -30.85 21.94
N ALA A 24 2.06 -30.83 20.66
CA ALA A 24 0.79 -30.24 20.24
C ALA A 24 -0.42 -31.04 20.79
N VAL A 25 -1.41 -30.33 21.31
CA VAL A 25 -2.70 -30.90 21.76
C VAL A 25 -3.90 -30.28 21.05
N SER A 26 -3.72 -29.08 20.51
CA SER A 26 -4.72 -28.38 19.70
C SER A 26 -4.05 -27.57 18.60
N GLY A 27 -4.84 -27.08 17.65
CA GLY A 27 -4.40 -26.17 16.61
C GLY A 27 -5.57 -25.34 16.12
N GLU A 28 -5.29 -24.11 15.75
CA GLU A 28 -6.27 -23.20 15.18
C GLU A 28 -5.62 -22.40 14.06
N TRP A 29 -6.34 -22.32 12.95
CA TRP A 29 -5.97 -21.54 11.78
C TRP A 29 -7.14 -20.71 11.32
N THR A 30 -6.85 -19.48 10.90
CA THR A 30 -7.78 -18.62 10.19
C THR A 30 -7.29 -18.44 8.76
N ALA A 31 -8.18 -18.65 7.81
CA ALA A 31 -7.93 -18.45 6.39
C ALA A 31 -9.03 -17.58 5.78
N THR A 32 -8.69 -16.84 4.73
CA THR A 32 -9.64 -16.06 3.94
C THR A 32 -9.81 -16.66 2.55
N THR A 33 -10.98 -16.45 1.93
CA THR A 33 -11.15 -16.79 0.51
C THR A 33 -10.32 -15.86 -0.38
N MET A 34 -10.23 -16.16 -1.67
CA MET A 34 -9.56 -15.28 -2.63
C MET A 34 -10.40 -14.03 -2.83
N GLN A 35 -9.86 -12.88 -2.46
CA GLN A 35 -10.54 -11.60 -2.55
C GLN A 35 -9.62 -10.58 -3.22
N ALA A 36 -9.99 -10.15 -4.44
CA ALA A 36 -9.22 -9.22 -5.27
C ALA A 36 -7.71 -9.56 -5.43
N GLY A 37 -7.42 -10.84 -5.62
CA GLY A 37 -6.05 -11.35 -5.82
C GLY A 37 -5.28 -11.59 -4.51
N HIS A 38 -5.90 -11.37 -3.35
CA HIS A 38 -5.32 -11.63 -2.06
C HIS A 38 -6.10 -12.70 -1.29
N SER A 39 -5.40 -13.66 -0.70
CA SER A 39 -5.90 -14.53 0.35
C SER A 39 -4.83 -14.68 1.42
N SER A 40 -5.26 -14.98 2.64
CA SER A 40 -4.35 -15.15 3.77
C SER A 40 -4.67 -16.45 4.51
N SER A 41 -3.66 -17.03 5.15
CA SER A 41 -3.82 -18.16 6.06
C SER A 41 -2.78 -18.05 7.14
N THR A 42 -3.22 -18.02 8.39
CA THR A 42 -2.35 -17.90 9.57
C THR A 42 -2.84 -18.82 10.68
N GLY A 43 -1.97 -19.17 11.60
CA GLY A 43 -2.29 -20.03 12.73
C GLY A 43 -1.19 -21.05 13.00
N GLY A 44 -1.49 -22.00 13.87
CA GLY A 44 -0.53 -23.03 14.26
C GLY A 44 -1.02 -23.89 15.40
N TYR A 45 -0.18 -24.86 15.75
CA TYR A 45 -0.43 -25.77 16.86
C TYR A 45 -0.15 -25.11 18.21
N ARG A 46 -0.83 -25.62 19.24
CA ARG A 46 -0.69 -25.19 20.63
C ARG A 46 -0.51 -26.39 21.56
N ASP A 47 0.31 -26.21 22.57
CA ASP A 47 0.49 -27.18 23.66
C ASP A 47 -0.65 -27.10 24.69
N ALA A 48 -0.57 -27.92 25.74
CA ALA A 48 -1.58 -27.98 26.80
C ALA A 48 -1.66 -26.69 27.64
N ALA A 49 -0.62 -25.86 27.63
CA ALA A 49 -0.61 -24.54 28.25
C ALA A 49 -1.13 -23.44 27.30
N GLY A 50 -1.48 -23.78 26.06
CA GLY A 50 -1.95 -22.84 25.05
C GLY A 50 -0.84 -22.10 24.31
N LYS A 51 0.43 -22.44 24.56
CA LYS A 51 1.59 -21.82 23.92
C LYS A 51 1.77 -22.41 22.51
N GLN A 52 2.20 -21.57 21.56
CA GLN A 52 2.51 -22.02 20.22
C GLN A 52 3.63 -23.07 20.24
N VAL A 53 3.38 -24.16 19.51
CA VAL A 53 4.40 -25.18 19.22
C VAL A 53 5.04 -24.80 17.89
N PRO A 54 6.38 -24.65 17.83
CA PRO A 54 7.08 -24.42 16.57
C PRO A 54 6.76 -25.53 15.58
N ASP A 55 6.38 -25.12 14.37
CA ASP A 55 6.18 -26.00 13.24
C ASP A 55 6.78 -25.31 12.01
N ASP A 56 7.90 -25.85 11.53
CA ASP A 56 8.59 -25.32 10.36
C ASP A 56 7.90 -25.76 9.04
N SER A 57 6.89 -26.64 9.12
CA SER A 57 6.13 -27.08 7.97
C SER A 57 5.11 -26.04 7.52
N ARG A 58 5.11 -25.74 6.23
CA ARG A 58 4.04 -24.97 5.57
C ARG A 58 2.86 -25.84 5.11
N ASP A 59 2.94 -27.16 5.29
CA ASP A 59 1.93 -28.11 4.80
C ASP A 59 0.52 -27.82 5.35
N PRO A 60 0.33 -27.52 6.66
CA PRO A 60 -1.00 -27.20 7.18
C PRO A 60 -1.62 -25.98 6.50
N LEU A 61 -0.88 -24.88 6.38
CA LEU A 61 -1.38 -23.65 5.76
C LEU A 61 -1.71 -23.86 4.27
N ARG A 62 -0.85 -24.61 3.55
CA ARG A 62 -1.07 -24.91 2.14
C ARG A 62 -2.31 -25.79 1.92
N ALA A 63 -2.48 -26.82 2.74
CA ALA A 63 -3.63 -27.71 2.67
C ALA A 63 -4.93 -26.99 3.02
N ILE A 64 -4.90 -26.12 4.03
CA ILE A 64 -6.03 -25.27 4.40
C ILE A 64 -6.41 -24.34 3.24
N GLY A 65 -5.44 -23.65 2.63
CA GLY A 65 -5.69 -22.78 1.47
C GLY A 65 -6.38 -23.52 0.32
N ALA A 66 -5.88 -24.70 -0.05
CA ALA A 66 -6.47 -25.52 -1.12
C ALA A 66 -7.90 -25.99 -0.79
N VAL A 67 -8.19 -26.33 0.47
CA VAL A 67 -9.53 -26.71 0.91
C VAL A 67 -10.48 -25.51 0.91
N VAL A 68 -10.02 -24.33 1.33
CA VAL A 68 -10.81 -23.10 1.29
C VAL A 68 -11.20 -22.74 -0.14
N GLU A 69 -10.27 -22.85 -1.11
CA GLU A 69 -10.57 -22.63 -2.53
C GLU A 69 -11.66 -23.57 -3.06
N LYS A 70 -11.61 -24.86 -2.69
CA LYS A 70 -12.64 -25.84 -3.08
C LYS A 70 -13.99 -25.55 -2.44
N LEU A 71 -14.01 -25.17 -1.16
CA LEU A 71 -15.23 -24.80 -0.44
C LEU A 71 -15.87 -23.55 -1.04
N ASP A 72 -15.07 -22.54 -1.38
CA ASP A 72 -15.53 -21.29 -2.00
C ASP A 72 -16.15 -21.54 -3.38
N ALA A 73 -15.48 -22.37 -4.20
CA ALA A 73 -15.98 -22.76 -5.52
C ALA A 73 -17.27 -23.60 -5.47
N ALA A 74 -17.54 -24.31 -4.37
CA ALA A 74 -18.67 -25.22 -4.24
C ALA A 74 -19.88 -24.63 -3.48
N SER A 75 -19.70 -23.55 -2.72
CA SER A 75 -20.72 -22.99 -1.84
C SER A 75 -21.73 -22.12 -2.60
N SER A 76 -23.01 -22.25 -2.25
CA SER A 76 -24.06 -21.29 -2.67
C SER A 76 -24.16 -20.07 -1.75
N GLU A 77 -23.72 -20.20 -0.49
CA GLU A 77 -23.67 -19.11 0.47
C GLU A 77 -22.29 -18.45 0.47
N ARG A 78 -22.25 -17.12 0.50
CA ARG A 78 -20.99 -16.37 0.54
C ARG A 78 -20.37 -16.46 1.93
N PHE A 79 -19.09 -16.81 1.97
CA PHE A 79 -18.23 -16.67 3.14
C PHE A 79 -16.88 -16.13 2.68
N ASN A 80 -16.14 -15.49 3.57
CA ASN A 80 -14.79 -14.99 3.30
C ASN A 80 -13.80 -15.26 4.43
N ARG A 81 -14.28 -15.84 5.53
CA ARG A 81 -13.46 -16.26 6.66
C ARG A 81 -13.76 -17.71 6.98
N VAL A 82 -12.69 -18.49 7.12
CA VAL A 82 -12.72 -19.90 7.49
C VAL A 82 -11.84 -20.11 8.71
N VAL A 83 -12.41 -20.70 9.76
CA VAL A 83 -11.68 -21.10 10.95
C VAL A 83 -11.60 -22.62 11.00
N VAL A 84 -10.38 -23.13 10.95
CA VAL A 84 -10.08 -24.56 11.05
C VAL A 84 -9.52 -24.82 12.43
N ARG A 85 -10.11 -25.77 13.16
CA ARG A 85 -9.60 -26.22 14.46
C ARG A 85 -9.28 -27.69 14.41
N TRP A 86 -8.17 -28.05 15.05
CA TRP A 86 -7.75 -29.42 15.26
C TRP A 86 -7.59 -29.67 16.75
N ARG A 87 -8.03 -30.85 17.20
CA ARG A 87 -7.78 -31.34 18.55
C ARG A 87 -7.19 -32.73 18.49
N LYS A 88 -6.13 -32.94 19.27
CA LYS A 88 -5.51 -34.24 19.46
C LYS A 88 -6.55 -35.22 20.03
N PRO A 89 -6.58 -36.47 19.55
CA PRO A 89 -7.46 -37.48 20.13
C PRO A 89 -7.12 -37.75 21.59
N ALA A 90 -8.14 -37.98 22.41
CA ALA A 90 -7.97 -38.31 23.82
C ALA A 90 -7.29 -39.68 24.03
N LEU A 91 -7.46 -40.61 23.09
CA LEU A 91 -6.91 -41.97 23.14
C LEU A 91 -6.24 -42.33 21.79
N PRO A 92 -5.18 -43.17 21.79
CA PRO A 92 -4.39 -43.46 20.57
C PRO A 92 -5.16 -44.08 19.40
N PHE A 93 -6.28 -44.75 19.66
CA PHE A 93 -7.12 -45.38 18.64
C PHE A 93 -8.26 -44.48 18.13
N MET A 94 -8.43 -43.29 18.73
CA MET A 94 -9.41 -42.31 18.26
C MET A 94 -8.82 -41.44 17.15
N ARG A 95 -9.69 -40.94 16.27
CA ARG A 95 -9.30 -39.95 15.27
C ARG A 95 -9.21 -38.57 15.90
N ALA A 96 -8.30 -37.75 15.39
CA ALA A 96 -8.29 -36.33 15.72
C ALA A 96 -9.61 -35.68 15.30
N GLN A 97 -10.04 -34.70 16.09
CA GLN A 97 -11.22 -33.92 15.76
C GLN A 97 -10.78 -32.71 14.94
N VAL A 98 -11.34 -32.56 13.75
CA VAL A 98 -11.20 -31.35 12.94
C VAL A 98 -12.57 -30.73 12.75
N THR A 99 -12.67 -29.42 12.99
CA THR A 99 -13.89 -28.64 12.73
C THR A 99 -13.55 -27.50 11.80
N ILE A 100 -14.48 -27.18 10.89
CA ILE A 100 -14.38 -26.05 9.99
C ILE A 100 -15.62 -25.19 10.21
N GLU A 101 -15.40 -23.91 10.48
CA GLU A 101 -16.45 -22.89 10.57
C GLU A 101 -16.23 -21.89 9.45
N THR A 102 -17.26 -21.68 8.63
CA THR A 102 -17.29 -20.63 7.61
C THR A 102 -18.16 -19.48 8.11
N SER A 103 -17.73 -18.25 7.81
CA SER A 103 -18.49 -17.05 8.15
C SER A 103 -18.22 -15.95 7.11
N PHE A 104 -19.20 -15.05 6.98
CA PHE A 104 -19.02 -13.81 6.23
C PHE A 104 -18.67 -12.68 7.20
N ASP A 105 -17.46 -12.17 7.08
CA ASP A 105 -16.94 -11.04 7.84
C ASP A 105 -16.92 -9.81 6.92
N PRO A 106 -17.85 -8.86 7.07
CA PRO A 106 -17.91 -7.68 6.19
C PRO A 106 -16.67 -6.79 6.32
N SER A 107 -15.90 -6.89 7.41
CA SER A 107 -14.74 -6.02 7.65
C SER A 107 -13.52 -6.37 6.79
N ILE A 108 -13.46 -7.60 6.26
CA ILE A 108 -12.38 -8.06 5.38
C ILE A 108 -12.80 -8.08 3.90
N VAL A 109 -14.01 -7.61 3.58
CA VAL A 109 -14.46 -7.51 2.20
C VAL A 109 -13.65 -6.42 1.50
N PRO A 110 -13.02 -6.72 0.36
CA PRO A 110 -12.32 -5.71 -0.38
C PRO A 110 -13.21 -4.55 -0.80
N ARG A 111 -12.65 -3.35 -0.76
CA ARG A 111 -13.31 -2.16 -1.30
C ARG A 111 -13.59 -2.36 -2.78
N GLY A 112 -14.86 -2.22 -3.14
CA GLY A 112 -15.31 -2.16 -4.53
C GLY A 112 -15.16 -0.74 -5.09
N PRO A 113 -15.22 -0.56 -6.41
CA PRO A 113 -15.01 0.74 -7.08
C PRO A 113 -15.98 1.84 -6.64
N ASP A 114 -17.15 1.47 -6.12
CA ASP A 114 -18.20 2.40 -5.68
C ASP A 114 -18.13 2.71 -4.16
N ASP A 115 -17.05 2.30 -3.49
CA ASP A 115 -16.91 2.56 -2.06
C ASP A 115 -16.87 4.07 -1.79
N PRO A 116 -17.77 4.63 -0.95
CA PRO A 116 -17.83 6.07 -0.65
C PRO A 116 -16.53 6.60 -0.04
N ILE A 117 -15.64 5.73 0.42
CA ILE A 117 -14.33 6.09 0.93
C ILE A 117 -13.45 6.79 -0.11
N TYR A 118 -13.62 6.48 -1.40
CA TYR A 118 -12.84 7.11 -2.47
C TYR A 118 -13.22 8.57 -2.64
N GLU A 119 -14.52 8.89 -2.64
CA GLU A 119 -14.96 10.28 -2.69
C GLU A 119 -14.57 11.04 -1.42
N ARG A 120 -14.62 10.39 -0.25
CA ARG A 120 -14.11 11.00 1.00
C ARG A 120 -12.63 11.34 0.91
N ALA A 121 -11.80 10.43 0.39
CA ALA A 121 -10.37 10.67 0.19
C ALA A 121 -10.11 11.79 -0.82
N ALA A 122 -10.79 11.75 -1.97
CA ALA A 122 -10.69 12.79 -3.00
C ALA A 122 -11.12 14.17 -2.47
N SER A 123 -12.23 14.23 -1.73
CA SER A 123 -12.72 15.46 -1.11
C SER A 123 -11.73 16.03 -0.08
N ALA A 124 -11.11 15.20 0.76
CA ALA A 124 -10.11 15.64 1.73
C ALA A 124 -8.87 16.25 1.04
N ARG A 125 -8.34 15.59 0.01
CA ARG A 125 -7.23 16.12 -0.79
C ARG A 125 -7.59 17.41 -1.50
N ARG A 126 -8.77 17.47 -2.13
CA ARG A 126 -9.27 18.67 -2.82
C ARG A 126 -9.35 19.86 -1.86
N ALA A 127 -9.95 19.68 -0.69
CA ALA A 127 -10.06 20.72 0.32
C ALA A 127 -8.68 21.21 0.78
N PHE A 128 -7.73 20.29 0.97
CA PHE A 128 -6.36 20.64 1.33
C PHE A 128 -5.66 21.48 0.26
N TRP A 129 -5.71 21.06 -1.02
CA TRP A 129 -5.07 21.78 -2.11
C TRP A 129 -5.71 23.14 -2.38
N GLN A 130 -7.04 23.23 -2.31
CA GLN A 130 -7.78 24.49 -2.40
C GLN A 130 -7.47 25.44 -1.24
N GLY A 131 -7.11 24.90 -0.07
CA GLY A 131 -6.62 25.70 1.05
C GLY A 131 -5.24 26.34 0.81
N ARG A 132 -4.43 25.79 -0.12
CA ARG A 132 -3.10 26.31 -0.46
C ARG A 132 -3.10 27.29 -1.64
N GLY A 133 -4.16 27.33 -2.44
CA GLY A 133 -4.30 28.23 -3.59
C GLY A 133 -5.46 27.85 -4.50
N SER A 134 -5.55 28.52 -5.65
CA SER A 134 -6.58 28.23 -6.66
C SER A 134 -6.12 27.07 -7.55
N VAL A 135 -6.89 25.97 -7.57
CA VAL A 135 -6.63 24.87 -8.51
C VAL A 135 -6.95 25.33 -9.92
N ARG A 136 -5.99 25.19 -10.83
CA ARG A 136 -6.13 25.63 -12.22
C ARG A 136 -7.05 24.69 -12.99
N GLU A 137 -8.15 25.24 -13.49
CA GLU A 137 -9.10 24.50 -14.33
C GLU A 137 -8.47 24.10 -15.67
N GLY A 138 -8.81 22.90 -16.16
CA GLY A 138 -8.36 22.39 -17.45
C GLY A 138 -6.88 21.99 -17.52
N PHE A 139 -6.09 22.20 -16.45
CA PHE A 139 -4.78 21.57 -16.32
C PHE A 139 -4.96 20.19 -15.72
N ALA A 140 -4.73 19.17 -16.55
CA ALA A 140 -4.63 17.81 -16.08
C ALA A 140 -3.45 17.17 -16.82
N ALA A 141 -2.30 17.05 -16.13
CA ALA A 141 -1.38 16.00 -16.52
C ALA A 141 -2.06 14.70 -16.09
N GLU A 142 -2.80 14.10 -17.02
CA GLU A 142 -3.45 12.81 -16.91
C GLU A 142 -2.85 11.93 -18.01
N ARG A 143 -2.37 10.72 -17.67
CA ARG A 143 -2.17 9.71 -18.72
C ARG A 143 -3.48 8.94 -18.90
N ALA A 144 -3.80 8.68 -20.16
CA ALA A 144 -5.03 8.03 -20.61
C ALA A 144 -5.35 6.70 -19.92
N SER A 145 -6.66 6.41 -19.89
CA SER A 145 -7.38 5.22 -19.41
C SER A 145 -6.93 4.69 -18.06
N ALA A 146 -7.73 5.02 -17.03
CA ALA A 146 -7.71 4.39 -15.73
C ALA A 146 -7.58 2.86 -15.89
N ASN A 147 -6.51 2.31 -15.32
CA ASN A 147 -6.42 0.88 -15.18
C ASN A 147 -7.40 0.46 -14.08
N SER A 148 -8.65 0.20 -14.46
CA SER A 148 -9.72 -0.11 -13.53
C SER A 148 -9.50 -1.43 -12.78
N TYR A 149 -8.57 -2.29 -13.23
CA TYR A 149 -8.41 -3.65 -12.70
C TYR A 149 -6.99 -4.24 -12.63
N ALA A 150 -5.92 -3.50 -12.96
CA ALA A 150 -4.54 -4.01 -12.82
C ALA A 150 -3.68 -3.17 -11.86
N GLN A 151 -3.03 -3.92 -10.97
CA GLN A 151 -2.31 -3.53 -9.76
C GLN A 151 -1.01 -2.76 -10.04
N THR A 152 -1.04 -1.67 -10.79
CA THR A 152 -0.05 -0.61 -10.56
C THR A 152 -0.47 0.11 -9.29
N LYS A 153 0.45 0.25 -8.34
CA LYS A 153 0.23 0.81 -7.00
C LYS A 153 -0.15 2.32 -7.00
N TRP A 154 -0.65 2.87 -8.10
CA TRP A 154 -1.32 4.17 -8.11
C TRP A 154 -2.66 3.98 -8.81
N PHE A 155 -3.74 4.01 -8.02
CA PHE A 155 -5.09 3.69 -8.49
C PHE A 155 -5.49 4.61 -9.66
N GLY A 156 -5.73 4.01 -10.82
CA GLY A 156 -5.88 4.70 -12.11
C GLY A 156 -6.91 5.84 -12.17
N PRO A 157 -8.08 5.76 -11.51
CA PRO A 157 -9.06 6.85 -11.45
C PRO A 157 -8.58 8.13 -10.73
N HIS A 158 -7.48 8.07 -9.98
CA HIS A 158 -6.91 9.20 -9.24
C HIS A 158 -5.40 9.33 -9.52
N ARG A 159 -5.01 9.07 -10.76
CA ARG A 159 -3.64 9.24 -11.23
C ARG A 159 -3.50 10.54 -12.02
N HIS A 160 -3.51 11.66 -11.31
CA HIS A 160 -3.46 12.99 -11.91
C HIS A 160 -2.62 13.96 -11.09
N ILE A 161 -2.16 15.03 -11.78
CA ILE A 161 -1.45 16.15 -11.18
C ILE A 161 -2.34 17.38 -11.21
N LEU A 162 -2.45 18.02 -10.04
CA LEU A 162 -3.07 19.33 -9.90
C LEU A 162 -2.01 20.42 -10.08
N ALA A 163 -2.36 21.49 -10.79
CA ALA A 163 -1.64 22.75 -10.72
C ALA A 163 -2.41 23.71 -9.80
N ILE A 164 -1.72 24.24 -8.79
CA ILE A 164 -2.29 25.17 -7.81
C ILE A 164 -1.54 26.50 -7.92
N ASP A 165 -2.30 27.55 -8.24
CA ASP A 165 -1.85 28.93 -8.27
C ASP A 165 -1.96 29.54 -6.87
N ALA A 166 -0.83 29.87 -6.26
CA ALA A 166 -0.74 30.45 -4.92
C ALA A 166 -0.02 31.82 -4.97
N PRO A 167 -0.20 32.69 -3.96
CA PRO A 167 0.48 33.99 -3.95
C PRO A 167 2.01 33.83 -4.04
N GLY A 168 2.61 34.33 -5.12
CA GLY A 168 4.06 34.31 -5.33
C GLY A 168 4.67 32.97 -5.77
N ARG A 169 3.87 31.92 -5.96
CA ARG A 169 4.37 30.57 -6.30
C ARG A 169 3.34 29.71 -7.03
N MET A 170 3.83 28.67 -7.69
CA MET A 170 3.03 27.61 -8.28
C MET A 170 3.36 26.28 -7.61
N ILE A 171 2.34 25.47 -7.36
CA ILE A 171 2.50 24.12 -6.83
C ILE A 171 1.98 23.12 -7.86
N LEU A 172 2.77 22.09 -8.14
CA LEU A 172 2.30 20.88 -8.81
C LEU A 172 2.17 19.79 -7.75
N ALA A 173 1.05 19.11 -7.69
CA ALA A 173 0.78 18.11 -6.66
C ALA A 173 0.15 16.86 -7.23
N THR A 174 0.54 15.70 -6.71
CA THR A 174 -0.21 14.46 -6.93
C THR A 174 -1.56 14.55 -6.21
N ASP A 175 -2.58 13.97 -6.81
CA ASP A 175 -3.88 13.82 -6.18
C ASP A 175 -4.39 12.40 -6.36
N GLY A 176 -3.89 11.50 -5.52
CA GLY A 176 -4.45 10.15 -5.42
C GLY A 176 -3.47 9.04 -5.09
N LEU A 177 -2.21 9.34 -4.82
CA LEU A 177 -1.27 8.35 -4.26
C LEU A 177 -1.80 7.78 -2.94
N SER A 178 -2.47 8.61 -2.15
CA SER A 178 -3.08 8.25 -0.88
C SER A 178 -4.50 7.69 -0.99
N THR A 179 -4.98 7.42 -2.21
CA THR A 179 -6.29 6.77 -2.39
C THR A 179 -6.23 5.37 -1.76
N PRO A 180 -7.17 5.03 -0.86
CA PRO A 180 -7.27 3.68 -0.34
C PRO A 180 -7.24 2.62 -1.44
N TRP A 181 -6.58 1.51 -1.18
CA TRP A 181 -6.49 0.44 -2.15
C TRP A 181 -7.86 -0.20 -2.41
N ALA A 182 -8.23 -0.28 -3.68
CA ALA A 182 -9.26 -1.21 -4.12
C ALA A 182 -8.76 -2.64 -3.94
N GLY A 183 -9.65 -3.56 -3.58
CA GLY A 183 -9.23 -4.95 -3.46
C GLY A 183 -8.50 -5.30 -2.15
N ILE A 184 -8.22 -4.34 -1.28
CA ILE A 184 -7.58 -4.56 0.02
C ILE A 184 -8.56 -4.10 1.10
N SER A 185 -8.67 -4.88 2.17
CA SER A 185 -9.61 -4.61 3.26
C SER A 185 -9.00 -3.77 4.39
N GLU A 186 -7.68 -3.84 4.50
CA GLU A 186 -6.85 -3.19 5.49
C GLU A 186 -7.07 -1.67 5.44
N PRO A 187 -7.30 -1.01 6.59
CA PRO A 187 -7.60 0.42 6.68
C PRO A 187 -6.36 1.26 6.43
N GLU A 188 -5.93 1.34 5.18
CA GLU A 188 -4.70 2.04 4.74
C GLU A 188 -4.99 3.04 3.62
N ASN A 189 -4.34 4.20 3.69
CA ASN A 189 -4.45 5.25 2.68
C ASN A 189 -3.41 5.03 1.57
N GLY A 190 -3.65 4.11 0.65
CA GLY A 190 -2.83 3.96 -0.56
C GLY A 190 -1.32 3.85 -0.27
N VAL A 191 -0.53 4.68 -0.95
CA VAL A 191 0.93 4.81 -0.80
C VAL A 191 1.33 5.64 0.43
N GLU A 192 0.36 6.10 1.22
CA GLU A 192 0.54 6.79 2.50
C GLU A 192 1.23 8.17 2.40
N CYS A 193 1.27 8.79 1.23
CA CYS A 193 1.73 10.18 1.05
C CYS A 193 1.07 10.85 -0.17
N GLU A 194 1.22 12.17 -0.28
CA GLU A 194 1.14 12.87 -1.56
C GLU A 194 2.47 13.59 -1.83
N LEU A 195 2.85 13.69 -3.11
CA LEU A 195 4.03 14.40 -3.56
C LEU A 195 3.64 15.78 -4.08
N PHE A 196 4.51 16.78 -3.89
CA PHE A 196 4.36 18.05 -4.57
C PHE A 196 5.70 18.69 -4.93
N MET A 197 5.68 19.54 -5.95
CA MET A 197 6.78 20.41 -6.36
C MET A 197 6.33 21.86 -6.21
N GLU A 198 7.26 22.75 -5.85
CA GLU A 198 6.98 24.18 -5.67
C GLU A 198 7.93 25.00 -6.53
N PHE A 199 7.37 25.99 -7.22
CA PHE A 199 8.07 26.86 -8.16
C PHE A 199 7.75 28.33 -7.85
N GLY A 200 8.70 29.23 -8.08
CA GLY A 200 8.47 30.67 -7.92
C GLY A 200 7.54 31.25 -8.99
N ALA A 201 6.97 32.43 -8.72
CA ALA A 201 6.02 33.12 -9.61
C ALA A 201 6.48 33.35 -11.05
N ALA A 202 7.79 33.41 -11.30
CA ALA A 202 8.37 33.70 -12.61
C ALA A 202 8.87 32.43 -13.34
N THR A 203 8.73 31.25 -12.74
CA THR A 203 9.55 30.09 -13.11
C THR A 203 8.97 29.25 -14.25
N LEU A 204 7.65 29.28 -14.48
CA LEU A 204 7.01 28.33 -15.40
C LEU A 204 6.12 28.99 -16.46
N VAL A 205 6.37 28.65 -17.72
CA VAL A 205 5.46 28.86 -18.86
C VAL A 205 4.61 27.59 -19.09
N ALA A 206 3.47 27.70 -19.79
CA ALA A 206 2.51 26.60 -19.93
C ALA A 206 3.13 25.26 -20.39
N THR A 207 4.08 25.29 -21.32
CA THR A 207 4.80 24.08 -21.79
C THR A 207 5.60 23.42 -20.68
N THR A 208 6.37 24.21 -19.91
CA THR A 208 7.17 23.70 -18.78
C THR A 208 6.31 23.12 -17.66
N ILE A 209 5.09 23.63 -17.44
CA ILE A 209 4.16 23.07 -16.44
C ILE A 209 3.78 21.63 -16.83
N GLY A 210 3.56 21.36 -18.12
CA GLY A 210 3.28 20.01 -18.63
C GLY A 210 4.44 19.04 -18.41
N ASP A 211 5.67 19.47 -18.68
CA ASP A 211 6.88 18.64 -18.50
C ASP A 211 7.11 18.29 -17.03
N TRP A 212 7.04 19.28 -16.13
CA TRP A 212 7.13 19.05 -14.69
C TRP A 212 5.97 18.22 -14.14
N GLY A 213 4.76 18.39 -14.69
CA GLY A 213 3.61 17.53 -14.38
C GLY A 213 3.87 16.08 -14.76
N ASN A 214 4.38 15.83 -15.97
CA ASN A 214 4.76 14.49 -16.42
C ASN A 214 5.88 13.88 -15.58
N LEU A 215 6.87 14.67 -15.18
CA LEU A 215 7.89 14.21 -14.24
C LEU A 215 7.26 13.79 -12.92
N LEU A 216 6.41 14.63 -12.33
CA LEU A 216 5.78 14.35 -11.04
C LEU A 216 4.89 13.09 -11.09
N ILE A 217 4.23 12.83 -12.22
CA ILE A 217 3.55 11.55 -12.47
C ILE A 217 4.55 10.39 -12.40
N ASN A 218 5.67 10.46 -13.11
CA ASN A 218 6.64 9.37 -13.11
C ASN A 218 7.23 9.15 -11.70
N LEU A 219 7.44 10.23 -10.93
CA LEU A 219 7.84 10.12 -9.52
C LEU A 219 6.77 9.43 -8.68
N GLY A 220 5.49 9.76 -8.88
CA GLY A 220 4.36 9.09 -8.25
C GLY A 220 4.32 7.59 -8.57
N ASP A 221 4.53 7.20 -9.84
CA ASP A 221 4.61 5.79 -10.24
C ASP A 221 5.76 5.05 -9.55
N LEU A 222 6.94 5.66 -9.46
CA LEU A 222 8.09 5.07 -8.78
C LEU A 222 7.83 4.90 -7.28
N VAL A 223 7.31 5.94 -6.64
CA VAL A 223 6.93 5.91 -5.21
C VAL A 223 5.90 4.83 -4.95
N ALA A 224 4.89 4.74 -5.82
CA ALA A 224 3.91 3.69 -5.81
C ALA A 224 4.55 2.30 -5.92
N ASP A 225 5.50 2.06 -6.83
CA ASP A 225 6.01 0.72 -7.18
C ASP A 225 6.76 -0.04 -6.06
N GLY A 226 6.95 0.54 -4.86
CA GLY A 226 7.36 -0.25 -3.69
C GLY A 226 8.34 0.42 -2.75
N HIS A 227 8.55 1.72 -2.89
CA HIS A 227 9.31 2.47 -1.91
C HIS A 227 8.35 2.88 -0.80
N ARG A 228 8.58 2.41 0.44
CA ARG A 228 7.95 2.96 1.65
C ARG A 228 8.49 4.36 1.93
N ILE A 229 8.46 5.21 0.91
CA ILE A 229 9.24 6.45 0.83
C ILE A 229 8.82 7.40 1.93
N ALA A 230 7.55 7.40 2.33
CA ALA A 230 7.06 8.18 3.46
C ALA A 230 7.80 7.81 4.76
N ARG A 231 8.04 6.52 5.01
CA ARG A 231 8.80 6.05 6.17
C ARG A 231 10.27 6.44 6.08
N ASP A 232 10.88 6.32 4.91
CA ASP A 232 12.29 6.67 4.72
C ASP A 232 12.50 8.19 4.85
N VAL A 233 11.63 9.00 4.25
CA VAL A 233 11.62 10.46 4.40
C VAL A 233 11.36 10.87 5.84
N GLU A 234 10.43 10.23 6.56
CA GLU A 234 10.20 10.53 7.98
C GLU A 234 11.43 10.21 8.84
N LYS A 235 12.10 9.07 8.58
CA LYS A 235 13.30 8.65 9.31
C LYS A 235 14.49 9.57 9.03
N HIS A 236 14.69 9.99 7.79
CA HIS A 236 15.90 10.69 7.35
C HIS A 236 15.72 12.22 7.20
N GLY A 237 14.49 12.71 7.18
CA GLY A 237 14.09 14.10 6.87
C GLY A 237 14.09 14.39 5.37
N ALA A 238 15.12 13.94 4.65
CA ALA A 238 15.20 14.01 3.19
C ALA A 238 16.07 12.88 2.63
N VAL A 239 15.80 12.47 1.38
CA VAL A 239 16.50 11.40 0.67
C VAL A 239 16.80 11.79 -0.78
N LEU A 240 17.95 11.35 -1.30
CA LEU A 240 18.23 11.39 -2.73
C LEU A 240 17.47 10.25 -3.40
N PHE A 241 16.52 10.59 -4.27
CA PHE A 241 15.56 9.61 -4.78
C PHE A 241 15.95 9.04 -6.13
N CYS A 242 16.02 9.87 -7.17
CA CYS A 242 16.31 9.41 -8.52
C CYS A 242 17.13 10.42 -9.33
N ARG A 243 17.69 9.94 -10.45
CA ARG A 243 18.33 10.79 -11.46
C ARG A 243 17.29 11.34 -12.43
N LEU A 244 17.50 12.55 -12.90
CA LEU A 244 16.74 13.15 -14.00
C LEU A 244 17.44 12.89 -15.33
N THR A 245 16.66 12.90 -16.41
CA THR A 245 17.20 12.90 -17.78
C THR A 245 17.78 14.26 -18.14
N GLU A 246 18.55 14.32 -19.23
CA GLU A 246 19.19 15.55 -19.72
C GLU A 246 18.16 16.64 -20.08
N ASP A 247 16.89 16.28 -20.30
CA ASP A 247 15.78 17.20 -20.59
C ASP A 247 15.55 18.23 -19.47
N TYR A 248 16.01 17.94 -18.24
CA TYR A 248 15.86 18.82 -17.08
C TYR A 248 17.13 19.59 -16.73
N ALA A 249 18.16 19.54 -17.58
CA ALA A 249 19.42 20.24 -17.34
C ALA A 249 19.20 21.75 -17.01
N PRO A 250 19.93 22.32 -16.04
CA PRO A 250 21.07 21.74 -15.31
C PRO A 250 20.69 20.86 -14.11
N LEU A 251 19.41 20.55 -13.89
CA LEU A 251 18.95 19.73 -12.77
C LEU A 251 19.11 18.24 -13.11
N THR A 252 19.74 17.47 -12.23
CA THR A 252 20.18 16.08 -12.50
C THR A 252 19.64 15.06 -11.48
N ARG A 253 19.02 15.53 -10.39
CA ARG A 253 18.54 14.68 -9.29
C ARG A 253 17.21 15.18 -8.73
N ILE A 254 16.44 14.26 -8.15
CA ILE A 254 15.31 14.57 -7.27
C ILE A 254 15.69 14.25 -5.83
N VAL A 255 15.46 15.23 -4.96
CA VAL A 255 15.39 15.04 -3.52
C VAL A 255 13.92 14.95 -3.12
N LEU A 256 13.58 13.95 -2.32
CA LEU A 256 12.30 13.87 -1.62
C LEU A 256 12.52 14.26 -0.16
N SER A 257 11.71 15.19 0.33
CA SER A 257 11.87 15.77 1.66
C SER A 257 10.56 15.90 2.39
N ARG A 258 10.62 15.81 3.71
CA ARG A 258 9.46 15.99 4.57
C ARG A 258 8.95 17.43 4.44
N ASP A 259 7.65 17.58 4.33
CA ASP A 259 6.96 18.86 4.52
C ASP A 259 6.22 18.80 5.86
N PRO A 260 6.14 19.92 6.62
CA PRO A 260 5.38 19.96 7.86
C PRO A 260 3.87 19.81 7.64
N GLY A 261 3.40 20.04 6.41
CA GLY A 261 2.00 19.86 6.03
C GLY A 261 1.57 18.40 5.99
N ARG A 262 0.30 18.19 6.32
CA ARG A 262 -0.38 16.90 6.24
C ARG A 262 -1.82 17.10 5.77
N ILE A 263 -2.34 16.11 5.06
CA ILE A 263 -3.74 16.08 4.61
C ILE A 263 -4.55 15.39 5.70
N ASP A 264 -5.25 16.19 6.50
CA ASP A 264 -6.19 15.70 7.50
C ASP A 264 -7.54 15.31 6.86
N GLY A 265 -8.40 14.62 7.63
CA GLY A 265 -9.74 14.22 7.15
C GLY A 265 -9.75 13.04 6.18
N MET A 266 -8.58 12.49 5.85
CA MET A 266 -8.42 11.26 5.09
C MET A 266 -9.06 10.06 5.81
N PRO A 267 -9.55 9.04 5.08
CA PRO A 267 -10.35 7.97 5.67
C PRO A 267 -9.67 7.17 6.78
N PHE A 268 -8.36 6.96 6.68
CA PHE A 268 -7.59 6.13 7.62
C PHE A 268 -6.49 6.90 8.35
N GLY A 269 -6.74 8.17 8.64
CA GLY A 269 -5.80 9.05 9.34
C GLY A 269 -5.05 9.98 8.38
N SER A 270 -4.36 10.97 8.95
CA SER A 270 -3.68 12.02 8.18
C SER A 270 -2.59 11.46 7.28
N VAL A 271 -2.44 12.04 6.10
CA VAL A 271 -1.41 11.64 5.13
C VAL A 271 -0.31 12.72 5.06
N PRO A 272 0.98 12.36 5.22
CA PRO A 272 2.08 13.31 5.10
C PRO A 272 2.25 13.82 3.67
N LEU A 273 2.78 15.04 3.57
CA LEU A 273 3.28 15.56 2.32
C LEU A 273 4.79 15.34 2.18
N ILE A 274 5.20 15.06 0.95
CA ILE A 274 6.60 14.98 0.58
C ILE A 274 6.86 15.99 -0.53
N ARG A 275 7.78 16.92 -0.27
CA ARG A 275 8.26 17.86 -1.28
C ARG A 275 9.31 17.20 -2.16
N ALA A 276 9.05 17.17 -3.46
CA ALA A 276 10.01 16.81 -4.50
C ALA A 276 10.74 18.07 -5.00
N THR A 277 12.06 18.08 -4.83
CA THR A 277 12.92 19.20 -5.24
C THR A 277 13.94 18.70 -6.25
N ALA A 278 13.91 19.29 -7.45
CA ALA A 278 14.93 19.04 -8.46
C ALA A 278 16.20 19.86 -8.15
N ILE A 279 17.35 19.19 -8.12
CA ILE A 279 18.66 19.78 -7.80
C ILE A 279 19.71 19.45 -8.88
N ALA A 280 20.71 20.29 -9.00
CA ALA A 280 21.90 20.07 -9.82
C ALA A 280 22.94 19.25 -9.05
N GLU A 281 23.82 18.54 -9.76
CA GLU A 281 24.87 17.71 -9.16
C GLU A 281 25.82 18.54 -8.26
N ALA A 282 26.13 19.77 -8.69
CA ALA A 282 26.99 20.69 -7.94
C ALA A 282 26.46 21.04 -6.53
N GLU A 283 25.17 20.83 -6.28
CA GLU A 283 24.57 21.08 -4.97
C GLU A 283 24.88 19.99 -3.94
N ILE A 284 25.27 18.80 -4.41
CA ILE A 284 25.66 17.64 -3.59
C ILE A 284 27.15 17.28 -3.69
N ASP A 285 27.92 18.01 -4.52
CA ASP A 285 29.36 17.83 -4.65
C ASP A 285 30.07 17.82 -3.28
N GLY A 286 30.87 16.79 -3.05
CA GLY A 286 31.63 16.57 -1.80
C GLY A 286 30.93 15.71 -0.74
N SER A 287 29.77 15.12 -1.04
CA SER A 287 29.05 14.22 -0.12
C SER A 287 29.45 12.75 -0.32
N ASP A 288 29.43 11.94 0.75
CA ASP A 288 29.78 10.51 0.71
C ASP A 288 28.68 9.67 -0.01
N PRO A 289 28.99 8.99 -1.13
CA PRO A 289 28.03 8.16 -1.86
C PRO A 289 27.66 6.84 -1.16
N GLY A 290 28.31 6.49 -0.03
CA GLY A 290 28.03 5.28 0.72
C GLY A 290 26.93 5.40 1.79
N GLU A 291 26.38 6.60 2.01
CA GLU A 291 25.34 6.82 3.02
C GLU A 291 23.97 6.29 2.57
N ASP A 292 23.26 5.62 3.49
CA ASP A 292 21.88 5.16 3.28
C ASP A 292 21.00 6.32 2.78
N TRP A 293 20.35 6.12 1.64
CA TRP A 293 19.51 7.10 0.94
C TRP A 293 20.18 8.43 0.55
N GLY A 294 21.50 8.58 0.67
CA GLY A 294 22.19 9.85 0.45
C GLY A 294 21.61 11.01 1.27
N ALA A 295 21.10 10.70 2.46
CA ALA A 295 20.28 11.61 3.25
C ALA A 295 21.00 12.91 3.63
N THR A 296 22.29 12.86 3.98
CA THR A 296 23.06 14.06 4.32
C THR A 296 23.26 14.95 3.11
N ALA A 297 23.56 14.37 1.94
CA ALA A 297 23.67 15.13 0.69
C ALA A 297 22.35 15.85 0.36
N ALA A 298 21.22 15.14 0.47
CA ALA A 298 19.89 15.72 0.28
C ALA A 298 19.63 16.90 1.24
N ARG A 299 19.85 16.72 2.54
CA ARG A 299 19.65 17.77 3.54
C ARG A 299 20.53 19.00 3.31
N LEU A 300 21.80 18.79 2.94
CA LEU A 300 22.72 19.88 2.64
C LEU A 300 22.30 20.66 1.39
N ALA A 301 21.87 19.96 0.33
CA ALA A 301 21.37 20.60 -0.89
C ALA A 301 20.13 21.47 -0.61
N LEU A 302 19.20 20.96 0.20
CA LEU A 302 18.00 21.72 0.60
C LEU A 302 18.33 22.92 1.49
N ALA A 303 19.25 22.77 2.44
CA ALA A 303 19.71 23.86 3.30
C ALA A 303 20.35 25.00 2.49
N LYS A 304 21.14 24.69 1.45
CA LYS A 304 21.70 25.70 0.52
C LYS A 304 20.62 26.53 -0.18
N ARG A 305 19.43 25.97 -0.37
CA ARG A 305 18.26 26.64 -0.95
C ARG A 305 17.35 27.30 0.10
N GLY A 306 17.69 27.23 1.39
CA GLY A 306 16.87 27.75 2.47
C GLY A 306 15.57 26.96 2.70
N ILE A 307 15.54 25.67 2.33
CA ILE A 307 14.39 24.80 2.55
C ILE A 307 14.54 24.10 3.91
N GLU A 308 13.61 24.36 4.82
CA GLU A 308 13.51 23.72 6.14
C GLU A 308 12.75 22.38 6.07
N LEU A 309 13.05 21.45 6.99
CA LEU A 309 12.57 20.06 7.04
C LEU A 309 11.74 19.73 8.29
#